data_AF-A0A246K867-F1
#
_entry.id   AF-A0A246K867-F1
#
_cell.length_a   1.000
_cell.length_b   1.000
_cell.length_c   1.000
_cell.angle_alpha   90.00
_cell.angle_beta   90.00
_cell.angle_gamma   90.00
#
_symmetry.space_group_name_H-M   'P 1'
#
loop_
_entity.id
_entity.type
_entity.pdbx_description
1 polymer ?
#
loop_
_entity_poly.entity_id
_entity_poly.type
_entity_poly.pdbx_seq_one_letter_code
_entity_poly.pdbx_strand_id
1 'polypeptide(L)'
;MAEFSSLPGIDLPSPTLSARLRELADYLAAPAAGRLTEEQRALSLGIAGRLITDVAARLDSAIDTGALWRDWLADGLPGPERFAAACFARAEEHRWREQSAQQNGPPEMLPREPAGASDEELTVREPLSAADQAYLTLQIADRRRFDALGHPALGIADLDPMIFRALLHDIAAWRLGQISQDHRRAAALGEAVRAALDRHADERGIDAAAKAYHDMLAECGALFDTAATAIARHDWPVLIALAAAALHRSYGDMTLALLTADTAALPSLFAPLRLDRIALAPLEASLAMLSARAVAGQGDGK
;
A
#
# COMPACT_ATOMS: atom_id res chain seq x y z
N MET A 1 33.27 -6.86 22.81
CA MET A 1 33.04 -6.15 21.53
C MET A 1 33.04 -7.20 20.44
N ALA A 2 31.86 -7.52 19.90
CA ALA A 2 31.71 -8.44 18.80
C ALA A 2 31.09 -7.65 17.64
N GLU A 3 31.90 -7.43 16.61
CA GLU A 3 31.47 -6.87 15.33
C GLU A 3 30.65 -7.94 14.60
N PHE A 4 29.35 -7.73 14.49
CA PHE A 4 28.51 -8.49 13.56
C PHE A 4 28.63 -7.85 12.18
N SER A 5 29.52 -8.40 11.36
CA SER A 5 29.59 -8.09 9.94
C SER A 5 28.28 -8.45 9.25
N SER A 6 27.68 -7.45 8.62
CA SER A 6 26.46 -7.55 7.81
C SER A 6 26.64 -8.52 6.65
N LEU A 7 25.72 -9.48 6.53
CA LEU A 7 25.49 -10.27 5.31
C LEU A 7 24.85 -9.37 4.24
N PRO A 8 25.20 -9.51 2.95
CA PRO A 8 24.55 -8.77 1.87
C PRO A 8 23.20 -9.41 1.56
N GLY A 9 22.12 -8.63 1.62
CA GLY A 9 20.80 -9.04 1.11
C GLY A 9 19.66 -9.07 2.13
N ILE A 10 19.91 -8.76 3.41
CA ILE A 10 18.85 -8.47 4.38
C ILE A 10 19.10 -7.06 4.90
N ASP A 11 18.48 -6.07 4.25
CA ASP A 11 18.35 -4.74 4.85
C ASP A 11 17.54 -4.92 6.14
N LEU A 12 18.23 -5.07 7.27
CA LEU A 12 17.59 -5.04 8.57
C LEU A 12 16.85 -3.71 8.67
N PRO A 13 15.54 -3.71 8.99
CA PRO A 13 14.79 -2.48 9.11
C PRO A 13 15.49 -1.58 10.12
N SER A 14 15.67 -0.31 9.74
CA SER A 14 16.29 0.70 10.61
C SER A 14 15.78 0.58 12.05
N PRO A 15 16.63 0.75 13.09
CA PRO A 15 16.19 0.71 14.48
C PRO A 15 15.03 1.67 14.76
N THR A 16 14.94 2.79 14.03
CA THR A 16 13.81 3.73 14.09
C THR A 16 12.53 3.13 13.49
N LEU A 17 12.59 2.52 12.31
CA LEU A 17 11.45 1.84 11.69
C LEU A 17 10.97 0.66 12.55
N SER A 18 11.89 -0.18 13.01
CA SER A 18 11.58 -1.32 13.89
C SER A 18 10.88 -0.88 15.18
N ALA A 19 11.31 0.24 15.78
CA ALA A 19 10.65 0.82 16.93
C ALA A 19 9.24 1.33 16.59
N ARG A 20 9.07 2.02 15.46
CA ARG A 20 7.76 2.54 15.01
C ARG A 20 6.75 1.44 14.69
N LEU A 21 7.19 0.37 14.03
CA LEU A 21 6.32 -0.77 13.74
C LEU A 21 5.91 -1.50 15.02
N ARG A 22 6.83 -1.62 15.99
CA ARG A 22 6.49 -2.15 17.32
C ARG A 22 5.51 -1.25 18.05
N GLU A 23 5.74 0.06 18.08
CA GLU A 23 4.81 1.03 18.69
C GLU A 23 3.41 0.98 18.04
N LEU A 24 3.34 0.81 16.72
CA LEU A 24 2.06 0.65 16.03
C LEU A 24 1.40 -0.69 16.37
N ALA A 25 2.16 -1.78 16.39
CA ALA A 25 1.64 -3.08 16.78
C ALA A 25 1.13 -3.07 18.22
N ASP A 26 1.86 -2.45 19.14
CA ASP A 26 1.45 -2.24 20.53
C ASP A 26 0.17 -1.41 20.60
N TYR A 27 0.06 -0.33 19.80
CA TYR A 27 -1.15 0.49 19.73
C TYR A 27 -2.38 -0.27 19.20
N LEU A 28 -2.18 -1.15 18.20
CA LEU A 28 -3.22 -2.01 17.67
C LEU A 28 -3.59 -3.15 18.64
N ALA A 29 -2.63 -3.64 19.44
CA ALA A 29 -2.84 -4.62 20.50
C ALA A 29 -3.60 -4.01 21.70
N ALA A 30 -3.28 -2.76 22.05
CA ALA A 30 -3.89 -2.04 23.15
C ALA A 30 -3.74 -0.52 22.90
N PRO A 31 -4.85 0.23 22.71
CA PRO A 31 -4.78 1.67 22.48
C PRO A 31 -4.27 2.44 23.71
N ALA A 32 -2.95 2.59 23.83
CA ALA A 32 -2.29 3.37 24.88
C ALA A 32 -1.36 4.45 24.29
N ALA A 33 -0.94 5.40 25.13
CA ALA A 33 -0.11 6.53 24.74
C ALA A 33 1.23 6.06 24.14
N GLY A 34 1.43 6.33 22.84
CA GLY A 34 2.65 6.03 22.10
C GLY A 34 3.23 7.27 21.43
N ARG A 35 4.47 7.17 20.92
CA ARG A 35 5.19 8.29 20.27
C ARG A 35 4.76 8.54 18.81
N LEU A 36 3.84 7.75 18.27
CA LEU A 36 3.24 7.99 16.95
C LEU A 36 2.45 9.31 16.96
N THR A 37 2.32 9.97 15.82
CA THR A 37 1.39 11.12 15.73
C THR A 37 -0.06 10.64 15.83
N GLU A 38 -0.98 11.51 16.22
CA GLU A 38 -2.41 11.18 16.25
C GLU A 38 -2.93 10.80 14.85
N GLU A 39 -2.46 11.52 13.83
CA GLU A 39 -2.75 11.23 12.43
C GLU A 39 -2.28 9.82 12.02
N GLN A 40 -1.04 9.44 12.34
CA GLN A 40 -0.50 8.11 12.03
C GLN A 40 -1.31 6.99 12.67
N ARG A 41 -1.71 7.18 13.93
CA ARG A 41 -2.57 6.24 14.65
C ARG A 41 -3.95 6.13 14.01
N ALA A 42 -4.60 7.26 13.75
CA ALA A 42 -5.94 7.31 13.19
C ALA A 42 -5.99 6.67 11.79
N LEU A 43 -5.03 7.00 10.93
CA LEU A 43 -4.95 6.42 9.57
C LEU A 43 -4.69 4.91 9.62
N SER A 44 -3.68 4.47 10.38
CA SER A 44 -3.32 3.06 10.46
C SER A 44 -4.46 2.21 11.04
N LEU A 45 -5.13 2.71 12.09
CA LEU A 45 -6.29 2.03 12.70
C LEU A 45 -7.49 2.01 11.74
N GLY A 46 -7.75 3.11 11.04
CA GLY A 46 -8.81 3.17 10.03
C GLY A 46 -8.57 2.22 8.86
N ILE A 47 -7.34 2.09 8.40
CA ILE A 47 -6.94 1.12 7.37
C ILE A 47 -7.14 -0.31 7.88
N ALA A 48 -6.70 -0.61 9.11
CA ALA A 48 -6.88 -1.93 9.72
C ALA A 48 -8.36 -2.30 9.85
N GLY A 49 -9.21 -1.39 10.36
CA GLY A 49 -10.64 -1.62 10.51
C GLY A 49 -11.37 -1.84 9.18
N ARG A 50 -11.01 -1.09 8.14
CA ARG A 50 -11.53 -1.31 6.77
C ARG A 50 -11.09 -2.68 6.23
N LEU A 51 -9.81 -3.03 6.37
CA LEU A 51 -9.30 -4.32 5.93
C LEU A 51 -10.04 -5.48 6.61
N ILE A 52 -10.24 -5.40 7.92
CA ILE A 52 -10.96 -6.42 8.70
C ILE A 52 -12.42 -6.53 8.22
N THR A 53 -13.06 -5.40 7.95
CA THR A 53 -14.44 -5.36 7.42
C THR A 53 -14.52 -6.07 6.06
N ASP A 54 -13.58 -5.77 5.15
CA ASP A 54 -13.56 -6.36 3.81
C ASP A 54 -13.30 -7.88 3.86
N VAL A 55 -12.37 -8.33 4.70
CA VAL A 55 -12.08 -9.76 4.88
C VAL A 55 -13.26 -10.48 5.53
N ALA A 56 -13.92 -9.88 6.52
CA ALA A 56 -15.11 -10.45 7.16
C ALA A 56 -16.28 -10.57 6.16
N ALA A 57 -16.54 -9.54 5.37
CA ALA A 57 -17.58 -9.56 4.33
C ALA A 57 -17.33 -10.63 3.26
N ARG A 58 -16.05 -10.91 2.96
CA ARG A 58 -15.65 -11.98 2.04
C ARG A 58 -15.89 -13.39 2.58
N LEU A 59 -15.85 -13.54 3.90
CA LEU A 59 -16.05 -14.81 4.60
C LEU A 59 -17.55 -15.13 4.77
N ASP A 60 -18.31 -14.20 5.32
CA ASP A 60 -19.76 -14.33 5.52
C ASP A 60 -20.39 -12.94 5.63
N SER A 61 -21.26 -12.57 4.69
CA SER A 61 -21.96 -11.28 4.70
C SER A 61 -22.89 -11.10 5.90
N ALA A 62 -23.19 -12.16 6.65
CA ALA A 62 -23.97 -12.12 7.89
C ALA A 62 -23.10 -11.92 9.15
N ILE A 63 -21.78 -11.73 9.00
CA ILE A 63 -20.92 -11.29 10.11
C ILE A 63 -21.25 -9.83 10.44
N ASP A 64 -21.59 -9.57 11.70
CA ASP A 64 -21.67 -8.20 12.22
C ASP A 64 -20.24 -7.67 12.41
N THR A 65 -19.74 -6.95 11.40
CA THR A 65 -18.40 -6.36 11.40
C THR A 65 -18.25 -5.28 12.47
N GLY A 66 -19.35 -4.62 12.87
CA GLY A 66 -19.35 -3.64 13.95
C GLY A 66 -19.22 -4.27 15.34
N ALA A 67 -19.79 -5.46 15.55
CA ALA A 67 -19.54 -6.26 16.75
C ALA A 67 -18.10 -6.79 16.78
N LEU A 68 -17.65 -7.39 15.67
CA LEU A 68 -16.27 -7.89 15.51
C LEU A 68 -15.25 -6.81 15.86
N TRP A 69 -15.40 -5.63 15.27
CA TRP A 69 -14.47 -4.53 15.48
C TRP A 69 -14.48 -4.01 16.92
N ARG A 70 -15.66 -3.91 17.55
CA ARG A 70 -15.75 -3.48 18.96
C ARG A 70 -15.10 -4.47 19.92
N ASP A 71 -15.32 -5.77 19.72
CA ASP A 71 -14.71 -6.81 20.55
C ASP A 71 -13.18 -6.76 20.42
N TRP A 72 -12.67 -6.69 19.19
CA TRP A 72 -11.22 -6.60 18.94
C TRP A 72 -10.60 -5.28 19.41
N LEU A 73 -11.33 -4.17 19.40
CA LEU A 73 -10.83 -2.93 20.01
C LEU A 73 -10.77 -3.01 21.54
N ALA A 74 -11.65 -3.80 22.17
CA ALA A 74 -11.68 -3.96 23.61
C ALA A 74 -10.60 -4.94 24.11
N ASP A 75 -10.44 -6.07 23.42
CA ASP A 75 -9.53 -7.16 23.80
C ASP A 75 -8.15 -7.08 23.11
N GLY A 76 -8.02 -6.21 22.11
CA GLY A 76 -6.83 -6.07 21.26
C GLY A 76 -6.97 -6.81 19.93
N LEU A 77 -6.44 -6.22 18.85
CA LEU A 77 -6.45 -6.89 17.55
C LEU A 77 -5.56 -8.14 17.59
N PRO A 78 -5.98 -9.28 17.01
CA PRO A 78 -5.18 -10.49 17.00
C PRO A 78 -3.96 -10.37 16.06
N GLY A 79 -2.78 -10.61 16.62
CA GLY A 79 -1.49 -10.59 15.91
C GLY A 79 -1.21 -9.31 15.12
N PRO A 80 -1.22 -8.15 15.79
CA PRO A 80 -1.09 -6.85 15.14
C PRO A 80 0.27 -6.65 14.46
N GLU A 81 1.31 -7.35 14.92
CA GLU A 81 2.64 -7.30 14.30
C GLU A 81 2.60 -7.78 12.84
N ARG A 82 1.65 -8.65 12.48
CA ARG A 82 1.55 -9.24 11.13
C ARG A 82 1.20 -8.21 10.07
N PHE A 83 0.33 -7.25 10.38
CA PHE A 83 -0.18 -6.29 9.40
C PHE A 83 0.14 -4.82 9.75
N ALA A 84 0.77 -4.55 10.89
CA ALA A 84 1.23 -3.22 11.27
C ALA A 84 2.10 -2.58 10.17
N ALA A 85 3.03 -3.34 9.57
CA ALA A 85 3.88 -2.85 8.49
C ALA A 85 3.07 -2.41 7.25
N ALA A 86 2.09 -3.21 6.83
CA ALA A 86 1.24 -2.89 5.69
C ALA A 86 0.35 -1.67 5.96
N CYS A 87 -0.26 -1.59 7.15
CA CYS A 87 -1.06 -0.44 7.57
C CYS A 87 -0.22 0.84 7.65
N PHE A 88 0.97 0.77 8.25
CA PHE A 88 1.90 1.88 8.37
C PHE A 88 2.36 2.37 7.00
N ALA A 89 2.84 1.46 6.14
CA ALA A 89 3.28 1.79 4.79
C ALA A 89 2.17 2.51 4.01
N ARG A 90 0.93 2.01 4.08
CA ARG A 90 -0.21 2.61 3.39
C ARG A 90 -0.61 3.97 3.95
N ALA A 91 -0.57 4.14 5.28
CA ALA A 91 -0.85 5.42 5.92
C ALA A 91 0.19 6.48 5.53
N GLU A 92 1.48 6.15 5.61
CA GLU A 92 2.56 7.08 5.26
C GLU A 92 2.57 7.41 3.77
N GLU A 93 2.27 6.43 2.90
CA GLU A 93 2.10 6.67 1.47
C GLU A 93 0.97 7.66 1.19
N HIS A 94 -0.17 7.51 1.86
CA HIS A 94 -1.29 8.42 1.71
C HIS A 94 -0.93 9.84 2.16
N ARG A 95 -0.30 9.99 3.34
CA ARG A 95 0.19 11.29 3.84
C ARG A 95 1.15 11.95 2.86
N TRP A 96 2.10 11.18 2.33
CA TRP A 96 3.07 11.67 1.35
C TRP A 96 2.39 12.15 0.07
N ARG A 97 1.46 11.36 -0.47
CA ARG A 97 0.71 11.72 -1.69
C ARG A 97 -0.14 12.97 -1.50
N GLU A 98 -0.86 13.08 -0.38
CA GLU A 98 -1.66 14.27 -0.08
C GLU A 98 -0.79 15.53 0.04
N GLN A 99 0.33 15.43 0.78
CA GLN A 99 1.25 16.53 0.92
C GLN A 99 1.85 16.96 -0.42
N SER A 100 2.25 16.00 -1.26
CA SER A 100 2.78 16.30 -2.58
C SER A 100 1.72 16.94 -3.49
N ALA A 101 0.47 16.48 -3.44
CA ALA A 101 -0.62 17.05 -4.24
C ALA A 101 -0.96 18.49 -3.82
N GLN A 102 -0.93 18.79 -2.52
CA GLN A 102 -1.17 20.15 -2.00
C GLN A 102 -0.13 21.16 -2.50
N GLN A 103 1.12 20.73 -2.70
CA GLN A 103 2.21 21.60 -3.14
C GLN A 103 2.19 21.89 -4.64
N ASN A 104 1.80 20.90 -5.44
CA ASN A 104 1.81 21.02 -6.89
C ASN A 104 0.53 21.68 -7.44
N GLY A 105 -0.43 21.99 -6.57
CA GLY A 105 -1.74 22.50 -6.94
C GLY A 105 -2.59 21.44 -7.66
N PRO A 106 -3.92 21.65 -7.78
CA PRO A 106 -4.71 20.85 -8.70
C PRO A 106 -4.15 21.02 -10.12
N PRO A 107 -4.11 19.95 -10.95
CA PRO A 107 -3.72 20.10 -12.33
C PRO A 107 -4.57 21.21 -12.96
N GLU A 108 -3.92 22.13 -13.69
CA GLU A 108 -4.59 23.18 -14.44
C GLU A 108 -5.70 22.52 -15.25
N MET A 109 -6.96 22.73 -14.86
CA MET A 109 -8.08 22.31 -15.70
C MET A 109 -7.95 23.15 -16.96
N LEU A 110 -7.55 22.50 -18.06
CA LEU A 110 -7.55 23.11 -19.38
C LEU A 110 -8.87 23.87 -19.54
N PRO A 111 -8.86 25.14 -19.99
CA PRO A 111 -10.07 25.88 -20.24
C PRO A 111 -10.97 25.00 -21.10
N ARG A 112 -12.16 24.68 -20.59
CA ARG A 112 -13.19 24.01 -21.36
C ARG A 112 -13.48 24.93 -22.54
N GLU A 113 -12.91 24.61 -23.71
CA GLU A 113 -13.23 25.34 -24.91
C GLU A 113 -14.76 25.36 -25.03
N PRO A 114 -15.38 26.52 -25.27
CA PRO A 114 -16.82 26.59 -25.43
C PRO A 114 -17.17 25.63 -26.54
N ALA A 115 -18.06 24.67 -26.25
CA ALA A 115 -18.54 23.68 -27.20
C ALA A 115 -19.24 24.40 -28.35
N GLY A 116 -18.45 24.81 -29.35
CA GLY A 116 -18.93 25.09 -30.69
C GLY A 116 -19.34 23.76 -31.27
N ALA A 117 -20.62 23.62 -31.56
CA ALA A 117 -21.18 22.45 -32.20
C ALA A 117 -20.50 22.24 -33.56
N SER A 118 -19.49 21.37 -33.61
CA SER A 118 -19.23 20.53 -34.77
C SER A 118 -19.67 19.13 -34.40
N ASP A 119 -20.68 18.63 -35.12
CA ASP A 119 -20.94 17.19 -35.26
C ASP A 119 -19.66 16.55 -35.85
N GLU A 120 -18.69 16.27 -34.98
CA GLU A 120 -17.65 15.31 -35.29
C GLU A 120 -18.26 13.93 -35.01
N GLU A 121 -18.46 13.19 -36.09
CA GLU A 121 -18.67 11.75 -36.07
C GLU A 121 -17.88 11.13 -34.92
N LEU A 122 -18.56 10.29 -34.13
CA LEU A 122 -17.94 9.41 -33.13
C LEU A 122 -16.86 8.58 -33.85
N THR A 123 -15.67 9.15 -33.92
CA THR A 123 -14.49 8.55 -34.51
C THR A 123 -14.29 7.23 -33.78
N VAL A 124 -14.17 6.15 -34.56
CA VAL A 124 -13.80 4.83 -34.06
C VAL A 124 -12.55 5.04 -33.20
N ARG A 125 -12.71 5.00 -31.87
CA ARG A 125 -11.60 5.20 -30.94
C ARG A 125 -10.54 4.18 -31.31
N GLU A 126 -9.37 4.67 -31.72
CA GLU A 126 -8.20 3.81 -31.94
C GLU A 126 -8.01 2.94 -30.70
N PRO A 127 -7.75 1.63 -30.89
CA PRO A 127 -7.51 0.75 -29.76
C PRO A 127 -6.31 1.28 -28.96
N LEU A 128 -6.45 1.33 -27.64
CA LEU A 128 -5.37 1.74 -26.74
C LEU A 128 -4.12 0.93 -27.01
N SER A 129 -2.95 1.59 -26.94
CA SER A 129 -1.69 0.86 -27.01
C SER A 129 -1.58 -0.10 -25.83
N ALA A 130 -0.77 -1.16 -25.97
CA ALA A 130 -0.56 -2.12 -24.89
C ALA A 130 0.07 -1.46 -23.65
N ALA A 131 0.91 -0.43 -23.84
CA ALA A 131 1.48 0.38 -22.76
C ALA A 131 0.41 1.21 -22.04
N ASP A 132 -0.50 1.86 -22.77
CA ASP A 132 -1.61 2.62 -22.18
C ASP A 132 -2.57 1.69 -21.41
N GLN A 133 -2.84 0.51 -21.95
CA GLN A 133 -3.67 -0.49 -21.28
C GLN A 133 -3.02 -0.99 -19.98
N ALA A 134 -1.70 -1.24 -19.98
CA ALA A 134 -0.96 -1.64 -18.79
C ALA A 134 -0.90 -0.51 -17.74
N TYR A 135 -0.68 0.73 -18.18
CA TYR A 135 -0.76 1.92 -17.32
C TYR A 135 -2.14 2.07 -16.69
N LEU A 136 -3.22 1.96 -17.47
CA LEU A 136 -4.60 2.03 -16.95
C LEU A 136 -4.89 0.90 -15.96
N THR A 137 -4.37 -0.29 -16.19
CA THR A 137 -4.52 -1.42 -15.26
C THR A 137 -3.83 -1.12 -13.92
N LEU A 138 -2.65 -0.51 -13.96
CA LEU A 138 -1.95 -0.04 -12.76
C LEU A 138 -2.74 1.06 -12.04
N GLN A 139 -3.29 2.04 -12.76
CA GLN A 139 -4.09 3.11 -12.17
C GLN A 139 -5.39 2.59 -11.54
N ILE A 140 -6.03 1.60 -12.16
CA ILE A 140 -7.22 0.93 -11.59
C ILE A 140 -6.84 0.17 -10.32
N ALA A 141 -5.71 -0.55 -10.33
CA ALA A 141 -5.20 -1.24 -9.15
C ALA A 141 -4.91 -0.25 -8.01
N ASP A 142 -4.27 0.88 -8.31
CA ASP A 142 -4.02 1.93 -7.31
C ASP A 142 -5.32 2.55 -6.79
N ARG A 143 -6.32 2.81 -7.65
CA ARG A 143 -7.60 3.38 -7.21
C ARG A 143 -8.39 2.46 -6.27
N ARG A 144 -8.23 1.14 -6.38
CA ARG A 144 -8.81 0.15 -5.45
C ARG A 144 -8.20 0.20 -4.06
N ARG A 145 -7.05 0.86 -3.88
CA ARG A 145 -6.40 1.11 -2.58
C ARG A 145 -6.97 2.31 -1.85
N PHE A 146 -8.17 2.73 -2.25
CA PHE A 146 -8.97 3.78 -1.64
C PHE A 146 -10.42 3.32 -1.61
N ASP A 147 -11.12 3.63 -0.52
CA ASP A 147 -12.54 3.33 -0.41
C ASP A 147 -13.39 4.28 -1.30
N ALA A 148 -14.71 4.10 -1.26
CA ALA A 148 -15.65 4.91 -2.02
C ALA A 148 -15.65 6.40 -1.59
N LEU A 149 -15.21 6.69 -0.36
CA LEU A 149 -15.10 8.04 0.19
C LEU A 149 -13.72 8.67 -0.07
N GLY A 150 -12.78 7.90 -0.63
CA GLY A 150 -11.41 8.36 -0.90
C GLY A 150 -10.45 8.16 0.27
N HIS A 151 -10.84 7.46 1.34
CA HIS A 151 -9.91 7.13 2.42
C HIS A 151 -8.96 6.00 1.99
N PRO A 152 -7.72 5.98 2.49
CA PRO A 152 -6.79 4.90 2.18
C PRO A 152 -7.30 3.55 2.70
N ALA A 153 -7.18 2.53 1.86
CA ALA A 153 -7.50 1.15 2.15
C ALA A 153 -6.37 0.22 1.66
N LEU A 154 -6.31 -0.98 2.24
CA LEU A 154 -5.50 -2.08 1.71
C LEU A 154 -6.43 -3.02 0.95
N GLY A 155 -6.17 -3.22 -0.34
CA GLY A 155 -6.91 -4.20 -1.12
C GLY A 155 -6.57 -5.61 -0.67
N ILE A 156 -7.57 -6.51 -0.60
CA ILE A 156 -7.34 -7.92 -0.28
C ILE A 156 -6.33 -8.55 -1.25
N ALA A 157 -6.41 -8.19 -2.54
CA ALA A 157 -5.49 -8.67 -3.57
C ALA A 157 -4.05 -8.19 -3.43
N ASP A 158 -3.79 -7.17 -2.59
CA ASP A 158 -2.46 -6.61 -2.34
C ASP A 158 -1.84 -7.17 -1.04
N LEU A 159 -2.57 -8.01 -0.29
CA LEU A 159 -2.07 -8.58 0.95
C LEU A 159 -1.14 -9.76 0.71
N ASP A 160 -0.12 -9.85 1.56
CA ASP A 160 0.66 -11.07 1.67
C ASP A 160 -0.25 -12.27 2.01
N PRO A 161 -0.13 -13.41 1.31
CA PRO A 161 -0.99 -14.58 1.53
C PRO A 161 -0.98 -15.11 2.96
N MET A 162 0.14 -15.00 3.69
CA MET A 162 0.22 -15.42 5.09
C MET A 162 -0.54 -14.46 6.01
N ILE A 163 -0.41 -13.15 5.78
CA ILE A 163 -1.19 -12.13 6.51
C ILE A 163 -2.68 -12.36 6.28
N PHE A 164 -3.11 -12.50 5.02
CA PHE A 164 -4.51 -12.74 4.67
C PHE A 164 -5.04 -14.01 5.33
N ARG A 165 -4.30 -15.12 5.22
CA ARG A 165 -4.68 -16.40 5.82
C ARG A 165 -4.83 -16.31 7.34
N ALA A 166 -3.89 -15.68 8.03
CA ALA A 166 -3.94 -15.51 9.47
C ALA A 166 -5.18 -14.71 9.88
N LEU A 167 -5.40 -13.56 9.24
CA LEU A 167 -6.54 -12.69 9.51
C LEU A 167 -7.88 -13.39 9.26
N LEU A 168 -7.97 -14.15 8.17
CA LEU A 168 -9.16 -14.94 7.85
C LEU A 168 -9.46 -15.99 8.91
N HIS A 169 -8.43 -16.67 9.43
CA HIS A 169 -8.58 -17.63 10.52
C HIS A 169 -8.98 -16.96 11.85
N ASP A 170 -8.44 -15.79 12.16
CA ASP A 170 -8.80 -15.03 13.37
C ASP A 170 -10.29 -14.62 13.33
N ILE A 171 -10.77 -14.10 12.20
CA ILE A 171 -12.19 -13.75 12.01
C ILE A 171 -13.07 -15.00 12.07
N ALA A 172 -12.65 -16.09 11.44
CA ALA A 172 -13.39 -17.36 11.50
C ALA A 172 -13.47 -17.92 12.93
N ALA A 173 -12.40 -17.81 13.71
CA ALA A 173 -12.38 -18.23 15.11
C ALA A 173 -13.35 -17.40 15.97
N TRP A 174 -13.35 -16.07 15.80
CA TRP A 174 -14.32 -15.20 16.45
C TRP A 174 -15.77 -15.57 16.07
N ARG A 175 -16.03 -15.79 14.79
CA ARG A 175 -17.37 -16.17 14.30
C ARG A 175 -17.79 -17.54 14.84
N LEU A 176 -16.88 -18.50 14.90
CA LEU A 176 -17.15 -19.84 15.45
C LEU A 176 -17.59 -19.77 16.92
N GLY A 177 -17.03 -18.84 17.71
CA GLY A 177 -17.47 -18.61 19.09
C GLY A 177 -18.97 -18.33 19.22
N GLN A 178 -19.58 -17.68 18.23
CA GLN A 178 -21.01 -17.33 18.22
C GLN A 178 -21.92 -18.44 17.70
N ILE A 179 -21.42 -19.27 16.77
CA ILE A 179 -22.21 -20.28 16.05
C ILE A 179 -21.86 -21.72 16.43
N SER A 180 -21.00 -21.91 17.44
CA SER A 180 -20.42 -23.22 17.80
C SER A 180 -21.44 -24.33 18.09
N GLN A 181 -22.65 -23.98 18.49
CA GLN A 181 -23.75 -24.93 18.73
C GLN A 181 -24.46 -25.39 17.43
N ASP A 182 -24.22 -24.72 16.30
CA ASP A 182 -24.76 -25.06 14.99
C ASP A 182 -23.66 -25.68 14.10
N HIS A 183 -23.55 -27.00 14.15
CA HIS A 183 -22.56 -27.76 13.39
C HIS A 183 -22.64 -27.54 11.87
N ARG A 184 -23.84 -27.25 11.34
CA ARG A 184 -24.02 -26.98 9.90
C ARG A 184 -23.41 -25.63 9.54
N ARG A 185 -23.64 -24.60 10.34
CA ARG A 185 -23.04 -23.27 10.14
C ARG A 185 -21.52 -23.30 10.35
N ALA A 186 -21.03 -24.07 11.33
CA ALA A 186 -19.60 -24.24 11.54
C ALA A 186 -18.90 -24.92 10.34
N ALA A 187 -19.52 -25.96 9.76
CA ALA A 187 -19.00 -26.59 8.55
C ALA A 187 -19.00 -25.65 7.33
N ALA A 188 -20.08 -24.87 7.15
CA ALA A 188 -20.17 -23.88 6.09
C ALA A 188 -19.09 -22.79 6.21
N LEU A 189 -18.76 -22.37 7.44
CA LEU A 189 -17.67 -21.42 7.69
C LEU A 189 -16.31 -21.98 7.25
N GLY A 190 -16.03 -23.25 7.56
CA GLY A 190 -14.80 -23.92 7.12
C GLY A 190 -14.66 -23.99 5.60
N GLU A 191 -15.77 -24.23 4.88
CA GLU A 191 -15.80 -24.18 3.43
C GLU A 191 -15.58 -22.76 2.89
N ALA A 192 -16.22 -21.77 3.51
CA ALA A 192 -16.06 -20.37 3.14
C ALA A 192 -14.61 -19.89 3.31
N VAL A 193 -13.91 -20.32 4.37
CA VAL A 193 -12.48 -20.06 4.56
C VAL A 193 -11.67 -20.65 3.40
N ARG A 194 -11.91 -21.90 3.02
CA ARG A 194 -11.19 -22.54 1.91
C ARG A 194 -11.43 -21.80 0.59
N ALA A 195 -12.69 -21.52 0.27
CA ALA A 195 -13.07 -20.78 -0.94
C ALA A 195 -12.49 -19.34 -0.94
N ALA A 196 -12.37 -18.68 0.21
CA ALA A 196 -11.75 -17.37 0.29
C ALA A 196 -10.23 -17.41 0.04
N LEU A 197 -9.53 -18.45 0.53
CA LEU A 197 -8.11 -18.67 0.26
C LEU A 197 -7.84 -19.00 -1.22
N ASP A 198 -8.65 -19.88 -1.81
CA ASP A 198 -8.51 -20.25 -3.23
C ASP A 198 -8.70 -19.02 -4.12
N ARG A 199 -9.76 -18.22 -3.87
CA ARG A 199 -10.00 -16.98 -4.61
C ARG A 199 -8.87 -15.95 -4.43
N HIS A 200 -8.22 -15.89 -3.26
CA HIS A 200 -7.11 -14.96 -3.04
C HIS A 200 -5.86 -15.36 -3.85
N ALA A 201 -5.63 -16.66 -4.07
CA ALA A 201 -4.48 -17.13 -4.86
C ALA A 201 -4.57 -16.71 -6.34
N ASP A 202 -5.78 -16.57 -6.87
CA ASP A 202 -6.02 -16.17 -8.27
C ASP A 202 -6.12 -14.64 -8.47
N GLU A 203 -6.21 -13.88 -7.38
CA GLU A 203 -6.36 -12.43 -7.44
C GLU A 203 -5.08 -11.72 -7.85
N ARG A 204 -5.24 -10.69 -8.68
CA ARG A 204 -4.14 -9.85 -9.17
C ARG A 204 -4.25 -8.47 -8.55
N GLY A 205 -3.36 -8.20 -7.59
CA GLY A 205 -3.19 -6.90 -6.97
C GLY A 205 -2.32 -5.95 -7.80
N ILE A 206 -1.93 -4.85 -7.15
CA ILE A 206 -1.07 -3.81 -7.73
C ILE A 206 0.29 -4.36 -8.15
N ASP A 207 0.82 -5.38 -7.48
CA ASP A 207 2.10 -6.01 -7.84
C ASP A 207 2.08 -6.64 -9.24
N ALA A 208 0.99 -7.33 -9.57
CA ALA A 208 0.82 -7.94 -10.89
C ALA A 208 0.68 -6.86 -11.98
N ALA A 209 -0.04 -5.77 -11.69
CA ALA A 209 -0.18 -4.65 -12.60
C ALA A 209 1.15 -3.89 -12.79
N ALA A 210 1.90 -3.68 -11.71
CA ALA A 210 3.22 -3.07 -11.73
C ALA A 210 4.20 -3.87 -12.58
N LYS A 211 4.24 -5.20 -12.39
CA LYS A 211 5.07 -6.10 -13.19
C LYS A 211 4.69 -6.04 -14.67
N ALA A 212 3.40 -6.14 -15.00
CA ALA A 212 2.94 -6.11 -16.38
C ALA A 212 3.30 -4.77 -17.07
N TYR A 213 3.16 -3.65 -16.36
CA TYR A 213 3.53 -2.35 -16.89
C TYR A 213 5.04 -2.18 -17.07
N HIS A 214 5.83 -2.63 -16.09
CA HIS A 214 7.29 -2.64 -16.19
C HIS A 214 7.77 -3.49 -17.37
N ASP A 215 7.27 -4.72 -17.52
CA ASP A 215 7.69 -5.63 -18.59
C ASP A 215 7.37 -5.03 -19.98
N MET A 216 6.19 -4.42 -20.14
CA MET A 216 5.82 -3.70 -21.36
C MET A 216 6.75 -2.53 -21.68
N LEU A 217 7.11 -1.71 -20.69
CA LEU A 217 8.04 -0.59 -20.88
C LEU A 217 9.48 -1.04 -21.16
N ALA A 218 9.89 -2.16 -20.56
CA ALA A 218 11.19 -2.76 -20.81
C ALA A 218 11.31 -3.27 -22.25
N GLU A 219 10.25 -3.88 -22.79
CA GLU A 219 10.17 -4.33 -24.20
C GLU A 219 10.27 -3.15 -25.18
N CYS A 220 9.60 -2.04 -24.86
CA CYS A 220 9.61 -0.83 -25.69
C CYS A 220 10.84 0.07 -25.45
N GLY A 221 11.73 -0.26 -24.51
CA GLY A 221 12.89 0.56 -24.16
C GLY A 221 12.57 1.91 -23.52
N ALA A 222 11.33 2.13 -23.04
CA ALA A 222 10.83 3.41 -22.54
C ALA A 222 10.88 3.53 -21.00
N LEU A 223 11.49 2.57 -20.31
CA LEU A 223 11.47 2.47 -18.85
C LEU A 223 12.07 3.69 -18.14
N PHE A 224 13.26 4.13 -18.57
CA PHE A 224 13.96 5.29 -17.97
C PHE A 224 13.18 6.59 -18.17
N ASP A 225 12.77 6.88 -19.42
CA ASP A 225 12.05 8.10 -19.75
C ASP A 225 10.70 8.18 -19.01
N THR A 226 10.03 7.03 -18.87
CA THR A 226 8.76 6.95 -18.12
C THR A 226 8.99 7.18 -16.63
N ALA A 227 10.03 6.61 -16.02
CA ALA A 227 10.35 6.82 -14.61
C ALA A 227 10.73 8.28 -14.32
N ALA A 228 11.54 8.90 -15.17
CA ALA A 228 11.90 10.32 -15.06
C ALA A 228 10.66 11.23 -15.22
N THR A 229 9.80 10.92 -16.20
CA THR A 229 8.52 11.63 -16.41
C THR A 229 7.58 11.48 -15.21
N ALA A 230 7.51 10.29 -14.61
CA ALA A 230 6.70 10.05 -13.42
C ALA A 230 7.17 10.91 -12.24
N ILE A 231 8.48 11.03 -12.02
CA ILE A 231 9.02 11.92 -10.97
C ILE A 231 8.70 13.38 -11.27
N ALA A 232 8.92 13.83 -12.51
CA ALA A 232 8.64 15.21 -12.91
C ALA A 232 7.16 15.58 -12.76
N ARG A 233 6.25 14.62 -12.95
CA ARG A 233 4.80 14.78 -12.79
C ARG A 233 4.29 14.48 -11.39
N HIS A 234 5.17 14.07 -10.46
CA HIS A 234 4.80 13.59 -9.13
C HIS A 234 3.81 12.42 -9.15
N ASP A 235 3.90 11.56 -10.18
CA ASP A 235 3.18 10.30 -10.28
C ASP A 235 3.90 9.22 -9.47
N TRP A 236 3.78 9.35 -8.15
CA TRP A 236 4.35 8.42 -7.18
C TRP A 236 3.88 6.98 -7.32
N PRO A 237 2.59 6.68 -7.61
CA PRO A 237 2.16 5.30 -7.84
C PRO A 237 2.96 4.61 -8.95
N VAL A 238 3.16 5.29 -10.08
CA VAL A 238 3.97 4.75 -11.19
C VAL A 238 5.41 4.55 -10.77
N LEU A 239 6.02 5.54 -10.13
CA LEU A 239 7.41 5.43 -9.71
C LEU A 239 7.63 4.23 -8.76
N ILE A 240 6.77 4.07 -7.76
CA ILE A 240 6.88 2.96 -6.81
C ILE A 240 6.65 1.62 -7.53
N ALA A 241 5.66 1.54 -8.42
CA ALA A 241 5.38 0.34 -9.19
C ALA A 241 6.59 -0.09 -10.06
N LEU A 242 7.21 0.85 -10.77
CA LEU A 242 8.39 0.56 -11.60
C LEU A 242 9.58 0.11 -10.75
N ALA A 243 9.84 0.77 -9.63
CA ALA A 243 10.93 0.40 -8.71
C ALA A 243 10.68 -0.97 -8.05
N ALA A 244 9.44 -1.24 -7.63
CA ALA A 244 9.05 -2.52 -7.03
C ALA A 244 9.23 -3.67 -8.01
N ALA A 245 8.74 -3.51 -9.24
CA ALA A 245 8.88 -4.51 -10.30
C ALA A 245 10.36 -4.75 -10.67
N ALA A 246 11.16 -3.70 -10.78
CA ALA A 246 12.57 -3.80 -11.13
C ALA A 246 13.44 -4.45 -10.03
N LEU A 247 13.06 -4.31 -8.75
CA LEU A 247 13.74 -4.94 -7.60
C LEU A 247 13.11 -6.26 -7.15
N HIS A 248 12.07 -6.74 -7.84
CA HIS A 248 11.29 -7.92 -7.45
C HIS A 248 10.78 -7.87 -6.00
N ARG A 249 10.36 -6.68 -5.56
CA ARG A 249 9.74 -6.45 -4.24
C ARG A 249 8.24 -6.24 -4.40
N SER A 250 7.47 -6.49 -3.34
CA SER A 250 6.08 -6.05 -3.32
C SER A 250 6.02 -4.53 -3.36
N TYR A 251 4.93 -3.98 -3.90
CA TYR A 251 4.66 -2.56 -3.93
C TYR A 251 4.65 -1.99 -2.51
N GLY A 252 4.05 -2.70 -1.56
CA GLY A 252 4.01 -2.31 -0.14
C GLY A 252 5.39 -2.22 0.48
N ASP A 253 6.25 -3.22 0.24
CA ASP A 253 7.62 -3.23 0.76
C ASP A 253 8.47 -2.13 0.13
N MET A 254 8.32 -1.90 -1.18
CA MET A 254 9.02 -0.83 -1.88
C MET A 254 8.57 0.55 -1.37
N THR A 255 7.27 0.72 -1.14
CA THR A 255 6.70 1.93 -0.52
C THR A 255 7.30 2.17 0.86
N LEU A 256 7.34 1.14 1.70
CA LEU A 256 7.92 1.24 3.04
C LEU A 256 9.41 1.56 2.99
N ALA A 257 10.17 0.89 2.11
CA ALA A 257 11.59 1.14 1.91
C ALA A 257 11.84 2.59 1.47
N LEU A 258 11.05 3.10 0.52
CA LEU A 258 11.16 4.47 0.03
C LEU A 258 10.88 5.51 1.12
N LEU A 259 9.79 5.31 1.88
CA LEU A 259 9.36 6.24 2.92
C LEU A 259 10.28 6.23 4.14
N THR A 260 11.11 5.20 4.32
CA THR A 260 12.01 5.06 5.48
C THR A 260 13.48 5.23 5.12
N ALA A 261 13.79 5.32 3.82
CA ALA A 261 15.13 5.57 3.31
C ALA A 261 15.66 6.95 3.70
N ASP A 262 16.93 6.97 4.11
CA ASP A 262 17.75 8.18 4.08
C ASP A 262 17.90 8.63 2.62
N THR A 263 17.99 9.94 2.39
CA THR A 263 18.27 10.55 1.09
C THR A 263 19.49 9.92 0.42
N ALA A 264 20.52 9.56 1.21
CA ALA A 264 21.72 8.90 0.69
C ALA A 264 21.47 7.49 0.12
N ALA A 265 20.39 6.81 0.53
CA ALA A 265 20.04 5.47 0.09
C ALA A 265 19.11 5.44 -1.15
N LEU A 266 18.50 6.58 -1.51
CA LEU A 266 17.59 6.66 -2.65
C LEU A 266 18.23 6.25 -3.99
N PRO A 267 19.47 6.65 -4.33
CA PRO A 267 20.10 6.22 -5.58
C PRO A 267 20.23 4.68 -5.68
N SER A 268 20.48 3.99 -4.57
CA SER A 268 20.56 2.53 -4.54
C SER A 268 19.21 1.86 -4.77
N LEU A 269 18.13 2.45 -4.23
CA LEU A 269 16.76 1.97 -4.43
C LEU A 269 16.27 2.13 -5.87
N PHE A 270 16.80 3.10 -6.62
CA PHE A 270 16.43 3.34 -8.02
C PHE A 270 17.51 2.93 -9.03
N ALA A 271 18.59 2.29 -8.59
CA ALA A 271 19.69 1.88 -9.46
C ALA A 271 19.25 1.05 -10.70
N PRO A 272 18.27 0.12 -10.59
CA PRO A 272 17.77 -0.61 -11.76
C PRO A 272 17.11 0.28 -12.83
N LEU A 273 16.50 1.40 -12.41
CA LEU A 273 15.85 2.36 -13.32
C LEU A 273 16.85 3.33 -13.96
N ARG A 274 18.13 3.27 -13.58
CA ARG A 274 19.23 4.11 -14.10
C ARG A 274 18.96 5.61 -14.01
N LEU A 275 18.16 6.04 -13.04
CA LEU A 275 17.88 7.46 -12.79
C LEU A 275 19.14 8.19 -12.35
N ASP A 276 19.37 9.38 -12.90
CA ASP A 276 20.45 10.24 -12.47
C ASP A 276 20.07 11.02 -11.20
N ARG A 277 21.05 11.67 -10.58
CA ARG A 277 20.82 12.43 -9.33
C ARG A 277 19.93 13.66 -9.55
N ILE A 278 19.89 14.19 -10.77
CA ILE A 278 19.07 15.35 -11.11
C ILE A 278 17.59 14.95 -11.17
N ALA A 279 17.29 13.82 -11.80
CA ALA A 279 15.95 13.25 -11.88
C ALA A 279 15.40 12.85 -10.50
N LEU A 280 16.26 12.49 -9.54
CA LEU A 280 15.86 12.18 -8.17
C LEU A 280 15.58 13.43 -7.31
N ALA A 281 16.07 14.61 -7.69
CA ALA A 281 15.95 15.81 -6.85
C ALA A 281 14.49 16.19 -6.48
N PRO A 282 13.48 16.11 -7.38
CA PRO A 282 12.08 16.36 -7.02
C PRO A 282 11.53 15.35 -6.00
N LEU A 283 11.96 14.09 -6.09
CA LEU A 283 11.59 13.05 -5.13
C LEU A 283 12.21 13.33 -3.76
N GLU A 284 13.51 13.66 -3.73
CA GLU A 284 14.23 14.02 -2.48
C GLU A 284 13.56 15.20 -1.79
N ALA A 285 13.20 16.24 -2.54
CA ALA A 285 12.49 17.41 -2.03
C ALA A 285 11.12 17.04 -1.46
N SER A 286 10.34 16.22 -2.17
CA SER A 286 9.02 15.79 -1.72
C SER A 286 9.08 14.98 -0.41
N LEU A 287 10.04 14.05 -0.31
CA LEU A 287 10.24 13.23 0.89
C LEU A 287 10.78 14.03 2.08
N ALA A 288 11.64 15.03 1.86
CA ALA A 288 12.18 15.88 2.91
C ALA A 288 11.12 16.71 3.64
N MET A 289 9.99 16.98 2.98
CA MET A 289 8.89 17.74 3.56
C MET A 289 7.97 16.89 4.44
N LEU A 290 8.02 15.56 4.35
CA LEU A 290 7.19 14.67 5.15
C LEU A 290 7.63 14.69 6.61
N SER A 291 6.81 15.31 7.46
CA SER A 291 7.09 15.44 8.89
C SER A 291 6.97 14.09 9.61
N ALA A 292 7.84 13.87 10.60
CA ALA A 292 7.89 12.66 11.42
C ALA A 292 8.09 11.34 10.64
N ARG A 293 8.68 11.44 9.43
CA ARG A 293 9.09 10.28 8.62
C ARG A 293 10.05 9.39 9.43
N ALA A 294 9.81 8.08 9.41
CA ALA A 294 10.60 7.09 10.16
C ALA A 294 11.97 6.80 9.49
N VAL A 295 12.77 7.84 9.25
CA VAL A 295 14.07 7.76 8.59
C VAL A 295 15.08 7.06 9.50
N ALA A 296 15.93 6.23 8.90
CA ALA A 296 17.13 5.73 9.56
C ALA A 296 18.10 6.88 9.85
N GLY A 297 18.12 7.43 11.08
CA GLY A 297 19.20 8.34 11.48
C GLY A 297 18.85 9.53 12.38
N GLN A 298 17.59 9.85 12.67
CA GLN A 298 17.28 10.84 13.71
C GLN A 298 17.29 10.19 15.09
N GLY A 299 18.51 9.87 15.57
CA GLY A 299 18.76 9.90 17.00
C GLY A 299 18.64 11.34 17.46
N ASP A 300 17.87 11.56 18.54
CA ASP A 300 17.70 12.85 19.19
C ASP A 300 19.06 13.56 19.35
N GLY A 301 19.26 14.59 18.55
CA GLY A 301 20.31 15.57 18.74
C GLY A 301 19.90 16.60 19.79
N LYS A 302 19.60 16.16 21.01
CA LYS A 302 19.82 16.81 22.32
C LYS A 302 18.95 16.22 23.42
#